data_AF-A0A4Q4B741-F1
#
_entry.id   AF-A0A4Q4B741-F1
#
_cell.length_a   1.000
_cell.length_b   1.000
_cell.length_c   1.000
_cell.angle_alpha   90.00
_cell.angle_beta   90.00
_cell.angle_gamma   90.00
#
_symmetry.space_group_name_H-M   'P 1'
#
loop_
_entity.id
_entity.type
_entity.pdbx_description
1 polymer ?
#
loop_
_entity_poly.entity_id
_entity_poly.type
_entity_poly.pdbx_seq_one_letter_code
_entity_poly.pdbx_strand_id
1 'polypeptide(L)'
;MKSIEGIKSGIGNNDCSKTIARKLFLSYTTEIFRDNEDAEFYIKNEISKAFDIPFSTIQIVGSSKTGFSFFKDYEFKPGKSDLDIAVISLPLYNKFCEISHQETDGYTDLSAFPIFRGQRTDKQFIKSLRNGYVNPFFMPKCEVKSKWLDFFNNLSNGYFELFKNINGGIYSSEYFFESKQSECIEEYIKNPKKYDEISSKV
;
A
#
# COMPACT_ATOMS: atom_id res chain seq x y z
N MET A 1 4.15 3.96 19.73
CA MET A 1 3.39 5.22 19.65
C MET A 1 2.22 4.98 18.73
N LYS A 2 0.99 5.25 19.16
CA LYS A 2 -0.20 5.08 18.31
C LYS A 2 -0.15 6.07 17.14
N SER A 3 -0.70 5.70 15.99
CA SER A 3 -0.58 6.50 14.77
C SER A 3 -1.09 7.94 14.93
N ILE A 4 -2.22 8.13 15.61
CA ILE A 4 -2.77 9.46 15.90
C ILE A 4 -1.86 10.32 16.78
N GLU A 5 -1.22 9.73 17.78
CA GLU A 5 -0.25 10.44 18.63
C GLU A 5 0.95 10.91 17.81
N GLY A 6 1.41 10.07 16.87
CA GLY A 6 2.45 10.42 15.90
C GLY A 6 2.08 11.61 15.03
N ILE A 7 0.83 11.63 14.54
CA ILE A 7 0.30 12.73 13.73
C ILE A 7 0.23 14.01 14.55
N LYS A 8 -0.36 13.96 15.75
CA LYS A 8 -0.47 15.11 16.67
C LYS A 8 0.90 15.67 17.03
N SER A 9 1.86 14.80 17.35
CA SER A 9 3.25 15.19 17.63
C SER A 9 3.89 15.89 16.42
N GLY A 10 3.71 15.36 15.22
CA GLY A 10 4.20 15.99 13.99
C GLY A 10 3.60 17.38 13.76
N ILE A 11 2.28 17.52 13.91
CA ILE A 11 1.59 18.81 13.80
C ILE A 11 2.13 19.79 14.85
N GLY A 12 2.29 19.37 16.11
CA GLY A 12 2.85 20.20 17.18
C GLY A 12 4.28 20.67 16.92
N ASN A 13 5.05 19.90 16.15
CA ASN A 13 6.41 20.26 15.72
C ASN A 13 6.45 21.07 14.42
N ASN A 14 5.29 21.45 13.85
CA ASN A 14 5.18 22.07 12.52
C ASN A 14 5.77 21.22 11.38
N ASP A 15 5.80 19.89 11.53
CA ASP A 15 6.19 18.98 10.45
C ASP A 15 5.15 19.06 9.31
N CYS A 16 5.61 19.09 8.05
CA CYS A 16 4.68 18.98 6.92
C CYS A 16 4.12 17.55 6.79
N SER A 17 2.98 17.38 6.10
CA SER A 17 2.28 16.09 5.98
C SER A 17 3.18 14.95 5.46
N LYS A 18 4.14 15.25 4.56
CA LYS A 18 5.11 14.26 4.06
C LYS A 18 6.08 13.80 5.14
N THR A 19 6.60 14.71 5.97
CA THR A 19 7.46 14.35 7.11
C THR A 19 6.72 13.49 8.13
N ILE A 20 5.47 13.83 8.42
CA ILE A 20 4.62 13.02 9.31
C ILE A 20 4.38 11.63 8.71
N ALA A 21 4.06 11.56 7.42
CA ALA A 21 3.87 10.30 6.70
C ALA A 21 5.14 9.44 6.72
N ARG A 22 6.33 10.03 6.50
CA ARG A 22 7.61 9.32 6.60
C ARG A 22 7.78 8.68 7.99
N LYS A 23 7.64 9.46 9.06
CA LYS A 23 7.75 8.96 10.44
C LYS A 23 6.78 7.80 10.70
N LEU A 24 5.51 8.00 10.33
CA LEU A 24 4.46 7.04 10.61
C LEU A 24 4.64 5.74 9.83
N PHE A 25 4.82 5.84 8.51
CA PHE A 25 4.77 4.66 7.64
C PHE A 25 6.12 3.95 7.52
N LEU A 26 7.25 4.66 7.60
CA LEU A 26 8.59 4.07 7.46
C LEU A 26 9.31 3.78 8.78
N SER A 27 8.91 4.41 9.89
CA SER A 27 9.66 4.28 11.16
C SER A 27 8.86 3.67 12.31
N TYR A 28 7.54 3.83 12.34
CA TYR A 28 6.74 3.27 13.45
C TYR A 28 6.41 1.80 13.21
N THR A 29 6.21 1.06 14.29
CA THR A 29 5.69 -0.33 14.24
C THR A 29 4.30 -0.36 13.61
N THR A 30 3.98 -1.44 12.90
CA THR A 30 2.65 -1.67 12.35
C THR A 30 1.67 -2.00 13.47
N GLU A 31 0.58 -1.24 13.58
CA GLU A 31 -0.35 -1.34 14.72
C GLU A 31 -0.88 -2.77 14.93
N ILE A 32 -1.31 -3.43 13.86
CA ILE A 32 -1.98 -4.73 13.95
C ILE A 32 -1.03 -5.91 14.23
N PHE A 33 0.28 -5.68 14.18
CA PHE A 33 1.30 -6.71 14.47
C PHE A 33 2.01 -6.51 15.81
N ARG A 34 1.59 -5.55 16.65
CA ARG A 34 2.24 -5.29 17.95
C ARG A 34 2.33 -6.53 18.85
N ASP A 35 1.32 -7.40 18.79
CA ASP A 35 1.26 -8.63 19.58
C ASP A 35 1.56 -9.88 18.72
N ASN A 36 2.00 -9.70 17.47
CA ASN A 36 2.32 -10.78 16.52
C ASN A 36 3.37 -10.32 15.50
N GLU A 37 4.53 -9.91 16.00
CA GLU A 37 5.62 -9.32 15.21
C GLU A 37 6.22 -10.32 14.20
N ASP A 38 6.22 -11.61 14.55
CA ASP A 38 6.67 -12.69 13.69
C ASP A 38 5.85 -12.78 12.40
N ALA A 39 4.53 -12.57 12.46
CA ALA A 39 3.69 -12.58 11.26
C ALA A 39 4.08 -11.44 10.30
N GLU A 40 4.38 -10.23 10.80
CA GLU A 40 4.91 -9.15 9.96
C GLU A 40 6.20 -9.57 9.27
N PHE A 41 7.13 -10.16 10.04
CA PHE A 41 8.41 -10.61 9.52
C PHE A 41 8.24 -11.65 8.41
N TYR A 42 7.48 -12.72 8.64
CA TYR A 42 7.34 -13.81 7.67
C TYR A 42 6.66 -13.36 6.39
N ILE A 43 5.60 -12.55 6.47
CA ILE A 43 4.94 -11.95 5.29
C ILE A 43 5.94 -11.15 4.46
N LYS A 44 6.70 -10.24 5.09
CA LYS A 44 7.68 -9.41 4.39
C LYS A 44 8.85 -10.23 3.85
N ASN A 45 9.27 -11.27 4.56
CA ASN A 45 10.34 -12.17 4.12
C ASN A 45 9.94 -13.00 2.89
N GLU A 46 8.70 -13.48 2.83
CA GLU A 46 8.17 -14.17 1.65
C GLU A 46 8.15 -13.24 0.42
N ILE A 47 7.68 -12.01 0.58
CA ILE A 47 7.67 -10.99 -0.48
C ILE A 47 9.11 -10.67 -0.93
N SER A 48 10.03 -10.48 0.02
CA SER A 48 11.44 -10.19 -0.25
C SER A 48 12.09 -11.28 -1.10
N LYS A 49 11.89 -12.55 -0.73
CA LYS A 49 12.42 -13.70 -1.47
C LYS A 49 11.76 -13.88 -2.84
N ALA A 50 10.44 -13.70 -2.93
CA ALA A 50 9.69 -13.92 -4.17
C ALA A 50 10.07 -12.93 -5.28
N PHE A 51 10.36 -11.68 -4.91
CA PHE A 51 10.67 -10.62 -5.86
C PHE A 51 12.14 -10.21 -5.91
N ASP A 52 13.00 -10.87 -5.13
CA ASP A 52 14.43 -10.55 -4.99
C ASP A 52 14.65 -9.06 -4.68
N ILE A 53 13.98 -8.59 -3.63
CA ILE A 53 14.05 -7.19 -3.17
C ILE A 53 14.48 -7.13 -1.69
N PRO A 54 15.17 -6.07 -1.27
CA PRO A 54 15.57 -5.94 0.13
C PRO A 54 14.36 -5.85 1.06
N PHE A 55 14.37 -6.60 2.17
CA PHE A 55 13.31 -6.61 3.17
C PHE A 55 12.91 -5.20 3.67
N SER A 56 13.88 -4.30 3.82
CA SER A 56 13.68 -2.92 4.27
C SER A 56 12.85 -2.06 3.31
N THR A 57 12.72 -2.47 2.04
CA THR A 57 11.91 -1.75 1.04
C THR A 57 10.42 -2.07 1.13
N ILE A 58 10.03 -3.04 1.97
CA ILE A 58 8.66 -3.53 2.08
C ILE A 58 7.99 -2.90 3.31
N GLN A 59 6.92 -2.17 3.06
CA GLN A 59 6.19 -1.40 4.06
C GLN A 59 4.74 -1.86 4.09
N ILE A 60 4.17 -1.97 5.29
CA ILE A 60 2.73 -2.14 5.46
C ILE A 60 2.10 -0.76 5.49
N VAL A 61 0.96 -0.60 4.82
CA VAL A 61 0.22 0.66 4.73
C VAL A 61 -1.27 0.43 5.01
N GLY A 62 -2.07 1.47 4.81
CA GLY A 62 -3.52 1.39 4.99
C GLY A 62 -3.91 1.14 6.44
N SER A 63 -5.09 0.56 6.63
CA SER A 63 -5.66 0.36 7.97
C SER A 63 -4.85 -0.57 8.86
N SER A 64 -4.06 -1.48 8.28
CA SER A 64 -3.20 -2.37 9.06
C SER A 64 -2.06 -1.60 9.73
N LYS A 65 -1.50 -0.59 9.05
CA LYS A 65 -0.46 0.25 9.63
C LYS A 65 -0.97 1.07 10.81
N THR A 66 -2.18 1.60 10.68
CA THR A 66 -2.70 2.64 11.60
C THR A 66 -3.78 2.17 12.56
N GLY A 67 -4.23 0.92 12.43
CA GLY A 67 -5.34 0.34 13.20
C GLY A 67 -6.74 0.68 12.66
N PHE A 68 -6.87 1.64 11.74
CA PHE A 68 -8.14 2.06 11.14
C PHE A 68 -7.91 2.76 9.78
N SER A 69 -8.95 2.87 8.96
CA SER A 69 -8.87 3.56 7.67
C SER A 69 -9.21 5.06 7.78
N PHE A 70 -8.35 5.91 7.23
CA PHE A 70 -8.64 7.35 7.09
C PHE A 70 -9.71 7.65 6.03
N PHE A 71 -9.96 6.74 5.09
CA PHE A 71 -10.87 6.98 3.95
C PHE A 71 -12.19 6.23 4.03
N LYS A 72 -12.28 5.18 4.86
CA LYS A 72 -13.46 4.33 4.96
C LYS A 72 -14.08 4.31 6.36
N ASP A 73 -13.51 5.08 7.30
CA ASP A 73 -14.07 5.34 8.64
C ASP A 73 -14.37 4.09 9.47
N TYR A 74 -13.62 3.03 9.26
CA TYR A 74 -13.73 1.79 10.02
C TYR A 74 -12.40 1.36 10.61
N GLU A 75 -12.49 0.69 11.76
CA GLU A 75 -11.38 0.01 12.43
C GLU A 75 -10.95 -1.24 11.67
N PHE A 76 -9.66 -1.56 11.76
CA PHE A 76 -9.16 -2.82 11.25
C PHE A 76 -9.85 -3.99 11.98
N LYS A 77 -10.31 -4.99 11.21
CA LYS A 77 -10.93 -6.20 11.75
C LYS A 77 -10.21 -7.43 11.20
N PRO A 78 -9.62 -8.29 12.06
CA PRO A 78 -9.01 -9.54 11.64
C PRO A 78 -9.93 -10.39 10.76
N GLY A 79 -9.38 -10.93 9.67
CA GLY A 79 -10.09 -11.76 8.69
C GLY A 79 -11.13 -11.03 7.84
N LYS A 80 -11.29 -9.70 8.02
CA LYS A 80 -12.26 -8.88 7.29
C LYS A 80 -11.63 -7.69 6.56
N SER A 81 -10.58 -7.12 7.14
CA SER A 81 -9.79 -6.06 6.53
C SER A 81 -8.67 -6.64 5.65
N ASP A 82 -8.30 -5.90 4.61
CA ASP A 82 -7.17 -6.25 3.74
C ASP A 82 -5.85 -5.81 4.41
N LEU A 83 -4.74 -6.49 4.07
CA LEU A 83 -3.38 -6.04 4.33
C LEU A 83 -2.82 -5.39 3.06
N ASP A 84 -2.59 -4.09 3.13
CA ASP A 84 -2.01 -3.33 2.03
C ASP A 84 -0.49 -3.25 2.19
N ILE A 85 0.23 -3.70 1.16
CA ILE A 85 1.70 -3.67 1.08
C ILE A 85 2.13 -2.59 0.08
N ALA A 86 3.19 -1.87 0.44
CA ALA A 86 3.93 -0.98 -0.45
C ALA A 86 5.38 -1.46 -0.56
N VAL A 87 5.83 -1.69 -1.78
CA VAL A 87 7.22 -2.00 -2.11
C VAL A 87 7.87 -0.76 -2.69
N ILE A 88 8.94 -0.25 -2.08
CA ILE A 88 9.66 0.93 -2.57
C ILE A 88 10.91 0.46 -3.31
N SER A 89 10.81 0.26 -4.62
CA SER A 89 11.89 -0.32 -5.43
C SER A 89 11.84 0.22 -6.86
N LEU A 90 12.78 1.11 -7.19
CA LEU A 90 12.92 1.64 -8.55
C LEU A 90 13.18 0.55 -9.59
N PRO A 91 14.06 -0.46 -9.36
CA PRO A 91 14.25 -1.54 -10.33
C PRO A 91 12.97 -2.32 -10.62
N LEU A 92 12.22 -2.69 -9.57
CA LEU A 92 10.97 -3.44 -9.72
C LEU A 92 9.89 -2.58 -10.40
N TYR A 93 9.81 -1.30 -10.02
CA TYR A 93 8.92 -0.33 -10.66
C TYR A 93 9.20 -0.20 -12.16
N ASN A 94 10.46 -0.02 -12.56
CA ASN A 94 10.85 0.12 -13.97
C ASN A 94 10.50 -1.13 -14.76
N LYS A 95 10.81 -2.32 -14.23
CA LYS A 95 10.44 -3.59 -14.86
C LYS A 95 8.94 -3.67 -15.18
N PHE A 96 8.09 -3.29 -14.22
CA PHE A 96 6.64 -3.33 -14.42
C PHE A 96 6.16 -2.26 -15.42
N CYS A 97 6.79 -1.08 -15.42
CA CYS A 97 6.52 -0.02 -16.39
C CYS A 97 6.90 -0.43 -17.81
N GLU A 98 8.09 -0.98 -18.00
CA GLU A 98 8.62 -1.43 -19.30
C GLU A 98 7.74 -2.52 -19.91
N ILE A 99 7.37 -3.53 -19.11
CA ILE A 99 6.46 -4.58 -19.56
C ILE A 99 5.11 -3.97 -19.95
N SER A 100 4.54 -3.11 -19.10
CA SER A 100 3.25 -2.49 -19.42
C SER A 100 3.30 -1.65 -20.69
N HIS A 101 4.42 -0.95 -20.92
CA HIS A 101 4.66 -0.19 -22.14
C HIS A 101 4.76 -1.10 -23.37
N GLN A 102 5.47 -2.23 -23.28
CA GLN A 102 5.58 -3.21 -24.35
C GLN A 102 4.24 -3.85 -24.72
N GLU A 103 3.49 -4.32 -23.72
CA GLU A 103 2.20 -5.02 -23.89
C GLU A 103 1.07 -4.12 -24.43
N THR A 104 1.29 -2.81 -24.48
CA THR A 104 0.28 -1.82 -24.88
C THR A 104 0.73 -0.97 -26.07
N ASP A 105 1.84 -1.34 -26.72
CA ASP A 105 2.48 -0.55 -27.78
C ASP A 105 2.61 0.94 -27.39
N GLY A 106 3.27 1.19 -26.25
CA GLY A 106 3.43 2.53 -25.71
C GLY A 106 2.13 3.19 -25.26
N TYR A 107 1.20 2.40 -24.70
CA TYR A 107 -0.14 2.84 -24.27
C TYR A 107 -1.07 3.29 -25.41
N THR A 108 -0.77 2.91 -26.66
CA THR A 108 -1.65 3.14 -27.81
C THR A 108 -2.68 2.02 -27.96
N ASP A 109 -2.28 0.76 -27.74
CA ASP A 109 -3.21 -0.36 -27.60
C ASP A 109 -3.71 -0.48 -26.16
N LEU A 110 -4.90 0.06 -26.01
CA LEU A 110 -5.64 0.13 -24.78
C LEU A 110 -6.42 -1.18 -24.50
N SER A 111 -6.63 -2.05 -25.50
CA SER A 111 -7.41 -3.28 -25.37
C SER A 111 -6.74 -4.35 -24.48
N ALA A 112 -5.42 -4.29 -24.31
CA ALA A 112 -4.65 -5.16 -23.43
C ALA A 112 -5.02 -5.02 -21.94
N PHE A 113 -5.60 -3.88 -21.53
CA PHE A 113 -6.08 -3.68 -20.17
C PHE A 113 -7.38 -4.46 -19.89
N PRO A 114 -7.45 -5.22 -18.79
CA PRO A 114 -8.67 -5.95 -18.45
C PRO A 114 -9.82 -5.03 -18.06
N ILE A 115 -11.02 -5.60 -18.10
CA ILE A 115 -12.24 -4.97 -17.60
C ILE A 115 -12.45 -5.40 -16.15
N PHE A 116 -12.57 -4.43 -15.25
CA PHE A 116 -12.93 -4.63 -13.85
C PHE A 116 -14.17 -3.78 -13.53
N ARG A 117 -15.22 -4.42 -12.99
CA ARG A 117 -16.51 -3.77 -12.69
C ARG A 117 -17.07 -2.96 -13.87
N GLY A 118 -16.96 -3.52 -15.09
CA GLY A 118 -17.48 -2.91 -16.32
C GLY A 118 -16.62 -1.80 -16.91
N GLN A 119 -15.44 -1.50 -16.34
CA GLN A 119 -14.52 -0.47 -16.87
C GLN A 119 -13.13 -1.05 -17.13
N ARG A 120 -12.48 -0.60 -18.20
CA ARG A 120 -11.07 -0.90 -18.44
C ARG A 120 -10.20 -0.26 -17.36
N THR A 121 -9.12 -0.95 -16.97
CA THR A 121 -8.25 -0.53 -15.87
C THR A 121 -7.14 0.46 -16.27
N ASP A 122 -7.06 0.83 -17.54
CA ASP A 122 -6.07 1.74 -18.11
C ASP A 122 -6.03 3.09 -17.41
N LYS A 123 -7.19 3.68 -17.14
CA LYS A 123 -7.27 4.98 -16.46
C LYS A 123 -6.68 4.93 -15.06
N GLN A 124 -6.96 3.88 -14.30
CA GLN A 124 -6.41 3.68 -12.97
C GLN A 124 -4.90 3.45 -13.04
N PHE A 125 -4.45 2.60 -13.96
CA PHE A 125 -3.03 2.31 -14.14
C PHE A 125 -2.22 3.55 -14.52
N ILE A 126 -2.65 4.29 -15.55
CA ILE A 126 -1.99 5.51 -16.02
C ILE A 126 -1.99 6.58 -14.92
N LYS A 127 -3.08 6.70 -14.15
CA LYS A 127 -3.14 7.60 -13.00
C LYS A 127 -2.11 7.20 -11.94
N SER A 128 -1.97 5.91 -11.61
CA SER A 128 -0.96 5.44 -10.67
C SER A 128 0.46 5.74 -11.15
N LEU A 129 0.75 5.47 -12.43
CA LEU A 129 2.05 5.77 -13.05
C LEU A 129 2.44 7.25 -12.91
N ARG A 130 1.50 8.16 -13.19
CA ARG A 130 1.72 9.62 -13.02
C ARG A 130 2.03 10.02 -11.58
N ASN A 131 1.60 9.21 -10.62
CA ASN A 131 1.86 9.39 -9.19
C ASN A 131 3.06 8.56 -8.69
N GLY A 132 3.88 8.02 -9.61
CA GLY A 132 5.14 7.33 -9.29
C GLY A 132 4.96 5.99 -8.58
N TYR A 133 3.84 5.29 -8.82
CA TYR A 133 3.68 3.91 -8.37
C TYR A 133 2.90 3.07 -9.39
N VAL A 134 3.11 1.77 -9.34
CA VAL A 134 2.37 0.77 -10.10
C VAL A 134 1.51 -0.02 -9.12
N ASN A 135 0.23 -0.17 -9.43
CA ASN A 135 -0.60 -1.21 -8.86
C ASN A 135 -0.77 -2.33 -9.89
N PRO A 136 -0.12 -3.49 -9.73
CA PRO A 136 -0.16 -4.57 -10.72
C PRO A 136 -1.55 -5.11 -11.01
N PHE A 137 -2.50 -4.95 -10.09
CA PHE A 137 -3.90 -5.31 -10.36
C PHE A 137 -4.47 -4.56 -11.58
N PHE A 138 -4.03 -3.33 -11.83
CA PHE A 138 -4.51 -2.51 -12.95
C PHE A 138 -3.68 -2.61 -14.24
N MET A 139 -2.55 -3.34 -14.22
CA MET A 139 -1.70 -3.54 -15.40
C MET A 139 -2.43 -4.16 -16.59
N PRO A 140 -1.90 -4.01 -17.82
CA PRO A 140 -2.34 -4.84 -18.95
C PRO A 140 -2.18 -6.34 -18.64
N LYS A 141 -2.91 -7.18 -19.37
CA LYS A 141 -2.81 -8.63 -19.25
C LYS A 141 -1.42 -9.08 -19.72
N CYS A 142 -0.63 -9.62 -18.80
CA CYS A 142 0.70 -10.17 -19.10
C CYS A 142 1.10 -11.20 -18.04
N GLU A 143 2.15 -11.99 -18.33
CA GLU A 143 2.62 -13.04 -17.43
C GLU A 143 3.05 -12.50 -16.06
N VAL A 144 3.73 -11.34 -16.03
CA VAL A 144 4.20 -10.73 -14.76
C VAL A 144 3.03 -10.31 -13.89
N LYS A 145 1.95 -9.78 -14.48
CA LYS A 145 0.72 -9.50 -13.75
C LYS A 145 0.13 -10.76 -13.13
N SER A 146 0.01 -11.84 -13.92
CA SER A 146 -0.55 -13.11 -13.42
C SER A 146 0.28 -13.65 -12.26
N LYS A 147 1.61 -13.73 -12.40
CA LYS A 147 2.51 -14.18 -11.33
C LYS A 147 2.41 -13.34 -10.06
N TRP A 148 2.29 -12.01 -10.20
CA TRP A 148 2.08 -11.12 -9.05
C TRP A 148 0.77 -11.44 -8.32
N LEU A 149 -0.33 -11.55 -9.07
CA LEU A 149 -1.65 -11.85 -8.49
C LEU A 149 -1.68 -13.24 -7.84
N ASP A 150 -1.10 -14.24 -8.49
CA ASP A 150 -1.03 -15.60 -7.96
C ASP A 150 -0.21 -15.66 -6.66
N PHE A 151 0.93 -14.97 -6.61
CA PHE A 151 1.73 -14.86 -5.39
C PHE A 151 0.92 -14.24 -4.24
N PHE A 152 0.29 -13.08 -4.45
CA PHE A 152 -0.47 -12.41 -3.39
C PHE A 152 -1.74 -13.17 -2.99
N ASN A 153 -2.37 -13.90 -3.92
CA ASN A 153 -3.48 -14.81 -3.60
C ASN A 153 -3.01 -15.97 -2.70
N ASN A 154 -1.88 -16.59 -3.02
CA ASN A 154 -1.31 -17.66 -2.20
C ASN A 154 -0.90 -17.16 -0.82
N LEU A 155 -0.26 -15.99 -0.76
CA LEU A 155 0.09 -15.33 0.49
C LEU A 155 -1.17 -15.03 1.31
N SER A 156 -2.23 -14.51 0.69
CA SER A 156 -3.52 -14.26 1.36
C SER A 156 -4.10 -15.53 1.98
N ASN A 157 -4.05 -16.66 1.26
CA ASN A 157 -4.53 -17.94 1.76
C ASN A 157 -3.76 -18.42 3.00
N GLY A 158 -2.45 -18.10 3.12
CA GLY A 158 -1.65 -18.44 4.29
C GLY A 158 -2.03 -17.64 5.55
N TYR A 159 -2.68 -16.49 5.40
CA TYR A 159 -2.99 -15.57 6.50
C TYR A 159 -4.48 -15.16 6.54
N PHE A 160 -5.38 -16.00 6.02
CA PHE A 160 -6.81 -15.68 5.86
C PHE A 160 -7.54 -15.39 7.18
N GLU A 161 -7.05 -15.93 8.29
CA GLU A 161 -7.57 -15.65 9.64
C GLU A 161 -7.28 -14.20 10.08
N LEU A 162 -6.17 -13.63 9.59
CA LEU A 162 -5.74 -12.28 9.91
C LEU A 162 -6.24 -11.27 8.89
N PHE A 163 -6.28 -11.63 7.60
CA PHE A 163 -6.59 -10.70 6.51
C PHE A 163 -7.56 -11.29 5.51
N LYS A 164 -8.45 -10.44 4.99
CA LYS A 164 -9.35 -10.82 3.90
C LYS A 164 -8.56 -11.05 2.60
N ASN A 165 -7.67 -10.13 2.26
CA ASN A 165 -6.70 -10.24 1.17
C ASN A 165 -5.41 -9.54 1.59
N ILE A 166 -4.30 -9.97 1.02
CA ILE A 166 -3.01 -9.27 1.05
C ILE A 166 -2.75 -8.79 -0.37
N ASN A 167 -2.53 -7.49 -0.54
CA ASN A 167 -2.30 -6.88 -1.84
C ASN A 167 -1.08 -5.96 -1.81
N GLY A 168 -0.40 -5.77 -2.94
CA GLY A 168 0.78 -4.92 -3.03
C GLY A 168 0.75 -3.89 -4.15
N GLY A 169 1.35 -2.73 -3.88
CA GLY A 169 1.73 -1.73 -4.89
C GLY A 169 3.24 -1.47 -4.87
N ILE A 170 3.79 -1.00 -5.98
CA ILE A 170 5.23 -0.77 -6.17
C ILE A 170 5.47 0.73 -6.41
N TYR A 171 6.21 1.38 -5.53
CA TYR A 171 6.58 2.78 -5.62
C TYR A 171 7.99 2.93 -6.18
N SER A 172 8.21 3.95 -7.00
CA SER A 172 9.52 4.22 -7.59
C SER A 172 10.51 4.84 -6.60
N SER A 173 10.02 5.55 -5.57
CA SER A 173 10.87 6.15 -4.53
C SER A 173 10.08 6.45 -3.24
N GLU A 174 10.81 6.72 -2.16
CA GLU A 174 10.25 7.20 -0.90
C GLU A 174 9.45 8.50 -1.08
N TYR A 175 9.86 9.38 -1.99
CA TYR A 175 9.14 10.62 -2.27
C TYR A 175 7.69 10.37 -2.72
N PHE A 176 7.50 9.47 -3.69
CA PHE A 176 6.15 9.15 -4.19
C PHE A 176 5.35 8.36 -3.16
N PHE A 177 6.01 7.50 -2.40
CA PHE A 177 5.40 6.81 -1.27
C PHE A 177 4.87 7.79 -0.23
N GLU A 178 5.71 8.69 0.27
CA GLU A 178 5.35 9.71 1.26
C GLU A 178 4.28 10.66 0.76
N SER A 179 4.37 11.07 -0.50
CA SER A 179 3.35 11.93 -1.13
C SER A 179 1.99 11.24 -1.20
N LYS A 180 1.97 9.91 -1.40
CA LYS A 180 0.72 9.16 -1.37
C LYS A 180 0.19 8.98 0.05
N GLN A 181 1.07 8.66 1.00
CA GLN A 181 0.68 8.46 2.39
C GLN A 181 0.30 9.77 3.09
N SER A 182 0.78 10.94 2.62
CA SER A 182 0.41 12.24 3.17
C SER A 182 -1.08 12.55 3.03
N GLU A 183 -1.78 11.94 2.08
CA GLU A 183 -3.23 12.05 1.94
C GLU A 183 -3.96 11.60 3.22
N CYS A 184 -3.44 10.60 3.95
CA CYS A 184 -4.01 10.17 5.24
C CYS A 184 -3.86 11.27 6.30
N ILE A 185 -2.72 11.97 6.30
CA ILE A 185 -2.42 13.03 7.25
C ILE A 185 -3.29 14.26 6.95
N GLU A 186 -3.45 14.59 5.68
CA GLU A 186 -4.33 15.67 5.22
C GLU A 186 -5.79 15.38 5.58
N GLU A 187 -6.22 14.12 5.47
CA GLU A 187 -7.56 13.73 5.87
C GLU A 187 -7.77 13.85 7.39
N TYR A 188 -6.78 13.47 8.19
CA TYR A 188 -6.79 13.74 9.62
C TYR A 188 -6.91 15.24 9.93
N ILE A 189 -6.11 16.08 9.27
CA ILE A 189 -6.08 17.53 9.50
C ILE A 189 -7.44 18.17 9.19
N LYS A 190 -8.17 17.68 8.18
CA LYS A 190 -9.52 18.18 7.87
C LYS A 190 -10.53 17.82 8.96
N ASN A 191 -10.41 16.64 9.58
CA ASN A 191 -11.42 16.10 10.49
C ASN A 191 -10.83 15.48 11.77
N PRO A 192 -10.06 16.23 12.59
CA PRO A 192 -9.28 15.65 13.69
C PRO A 192 -10.15 14.97 14.76
N LYS A 193 -11.27 15.59 15.16
CA LYS A 193 -12.18 15.05 16.18
C LYS A 193 -12.72 13.66 15.82
N LYS A 194 -13.06 13.46 14.55
CA LYS A 194 -13.57 12.20 14.02
C LYS A 194 -12.56 11.06 14.21
N TYR A 195 -11.30 11.31 13.87
CA TYR A 195 -10.26 10.27 13.98
C TYR A 195 -9.78 10.06 15.41
N ASP A 196 -9.84 11.10 16.25
CA ASP A 196 -9.62 10.96 17.69
C ASP A 196 -10.66 10.03 18.34
N GLU A 197 -11.94 10.18 17.98
CA GLU A 197 -13.01 9.31 18.46
C GLU A 197 -12.84 7.86 17.99
N ILE A 198 -12.50 7.63 16.71
CA ILE A 198 -12.25 6.29 16.18
C ILE A 198 -11.05 5.65 16.88
N SER A 199 -9.94 6.38 17.01
CA SER A 199 -8.71 5.87 17.63
C SER A 199 -8.85 5.61 19.13
N SER A 200 -9.80 6.23 19.82
CA SER A 200 -10.03 5.99 21.25
C SER A 200 -10.65 4.63 21.56
N LYS A 201 -11.23 3.97 20.54
CA LYS A 201 -11.88 2.65 20.65
C LYS A 201 -10.93 1.48 20.35
N VAL A 202 -9.74 1.79 19.82
CA VAL A 202 -8.64 0.87 19.47
C VAL A 202 -7.54 0.99 20.51
#